data_AF-A0AAC9YBK3-F1
#
_entry.id   AF-A0AAC9YBK3-F1
#
_cell.length_a   1.000
_cell.length_b   1.000
_cell.length_c   1.000
_cell.angle_alpha   90.00
_cell.angle_beta   90.00
_cell.angle_gamma   90.00
#
_symmetry.space_group_name_H-M   'P 1'
#
loop_
_entity.id
_entity.type
_entity.pdbx_description
1 polymer ?
#
loop_
_entity_poly.entity_id
_entity_poly.type
_entity_poly.pdbx_seq_one_letter_code
_entity_poly.pdbx_strand_id
1 'polypeptide(L)'
;MVERHLGKITSAEFGQVNGHEFLIGLQLEFHFDGGGVGDGGKYTVNLNEKAWEKTDEALGDYLVQQMKFLDRILKDAKCRTVSQLKGKPVEVTVENRMFKDFRILTEVL
;
A
#
# COMPACT_ATOMS: atom_id res chain seq x y z
N MET A 1 10.82 -3.36 -17.86
CA MET A 1 10.64 -4.80 -17.57
C MET A 1 9.63 -4.93 -16.45
N VAL A 2 8.60 -5.75 -16.64
CA VAL A 2 7.53 -5.99 -15.65
C VAL A 2 7.64 -7.43 -15.18
N GLU A 3 7.70 -7.61 -13.86
CA GLU A 3 7.87 -8.91 -13.22
C GLU A 3 6.76 -9.11 -12.18
N ARG A 4 6.35 -10.36 -11.97
CA ARG A 4 5.39 -10.75 -10.93
C ARG A 4 6.03 -11.76 -9.99
N HIS A 5 5.88 -11.52 -8.70
CA HIS A 5 6.53 -12.28 -7.64
C HIS A 5 5.51 -12.77 -6.63
N LEU A 6 5.53 -14.06 -6.33
CA LEU A 6 4.77 -14.60 -5.19
C LEU A 6 5.54 -14.32 -3.91
N GLY A 7 4.84 -13.81 -2.89
CA GLY A 7 5.46 -13.38 -1.66
C GLY A 7 4.47 -13.17 -0.53
N LYS A 8 4.85 -12.34 0.43
CA LYS A 8 4.02 -11.99 1.57
C LYS A 8 4.24 -10.54 2.00
N ILE A 9 3.25 -9.99 2.70
CA ILE A 9 3.38 -8.70 3.39
C ILE A 9 4.27 -8.91 4.63
N THR A 10 5.28 -8.09 4.82
CA THR A 10 6.23 -8.16 5.95
C THR A 10 6.08 -7.01 6.93
N SER A 11 5.65 -5.85 6.44
CA SER A 11 5.21 -4.71 7.25
C SER A 11 3.90 -4.15 6.71
N ALA A 12 3.03 -3.70 7.61
CA ALA A 12 1.76 -3.06 7.29
C ALA A 12 1.40 -2.07 8.40
N GLU A 13 1.45 -0.78 8.08
CA GLU A 13 1.19 0.31 9.01
C GLU A 13 0.26 1.34 8.38
N PHE A 14 -0.47 2.07 9.22
CA PHE A 14 -1.30 3.19 8.79
C PHE A 14 -1.09 4.36 9.74
N GLY A 15 -0.71 5.50 9.19
CA GLY A 15 -0.37 6.68 9.97
C GLY A 15 0.55 7.61 9.19
N GLN A 16 1.22 8.49 9.92
CA GLN A 16 2.24 9.35 9.34
C GLN A 16 3.44 8.51 8.90
N VAL A 17 4.09 8.90 7.80
CA VAL A 17 5.33 8.27 7.34
C VAL A 17 6.48 8.80 8.20
N ASN A 18 7.26 7.90 8.79
CA ASN A 18 8.41 8.29 9.62
C ASN A 18 9.43 9.12 8.79
N GLY A 19 9.81 10.29 9.31
CA GLY A 19 10.70 11.24 8.63
C GLY A 19 10.03 12.05 7.52
N HIS A 20 8.75 11.78 7.21
CA HIS A 20 7.93 12.52 6.26
C HIS A 20 6.53 12.73 6.88
N GLU A 21 6.45 13.43 8.00
CA GLU A 21 5.22 13.58 8.80
C GLU A 21 4.08 14.32 8.06
N PHE A 22 4.39 14.92 6.92
CA PHE A 22 3.43 15.51 5.99
C PHE A 22 2.73 14.47 5.09
N LEU A 23 3.20 13.22 5.05
CA LEU A 23 2.54 12.10 4.37
C LEU A 23 1.80 11.25 5.40
N ILE A 24 0.53 10.93 5.11
CA ILE A 24 -0.29 10.03 5.93
C ILE A 24 -0.96 8.98 5.06
N GLY A 25 -1.01 7.73 5.52
CA GLY A 25 -1.75 6.68 4.83
C GLY A 25 -1.21 5.29 5.11
N LEU A 26 -1.57 4.36 4.24
CA LEU A 26 -1.14 2.97 4.30
C LEU A 26 0.31 2.85 3.81
N GLN A 27 1.09 2.05 4.53
CA GLN A 27 2.50 1.80 4.26
C GLN A 27 2.73 0.29 4.30
N LEU A 28 3.15 -0.29 3.17
CA LEU A 28 3.34 -1.72 3.00
C LEU A 28 4.76 -2.06 2.57
N GLU A 29 5.28 -3.15 3.13
CA GLU A 29 6.52 -3.79 2.67
C GLU A 29 6.27 -5.23 2.30
N PHE A 30 6.83 -5.65 1.17
CA PHE A 30 6.69 -7.00 0.64
C PHE A 30 8.02 -7.71 0.56
N HIS A 31 7.98 -9.02 0.78
CA HIS A 31 9.12 -9.91 0.57
C HIS A 31 8.71 -11.08 -0.31
N PHE A 32 9.60 -11.45 -1.22
CA PHE A 32 9.47 -12.55 -2.17
C PHE A 32 10.85 -13.15 -2.44
N ASP A 33 10.91 -14.27 -3.15
CA ASP A 33 12.19 -14.89 -3.44
C ASP A 33 13.10 -13.95 -4.24
N GLY A 34 14.36 -13.83 -3.81
CA GLY A 34 15.33 -12.90 -4.40
C GLY A 34 15.24 -11.44 -3.94
N GLY A 35 14.31 -11.03 -3.06
CA GLY A 35 14.32 -9.67 -2.51
C GLY A 35 13.04 -9.17 -1.83
N GLY A 36 12.87 -7.86 -1.84
CA GLY A 36 11.71 -7.20 -1.26
C GLY A 36 11.54 -5.80 -1.82
N VAL A 37 10.34 -5.25 -1.68
CA VAL A 37 10.01 -3.91 -2.16
C VAL A 37 9.00 -3.26 -1.23
N GLY A 38 9.19 -1.98 -0.93
CA GLY A 38 8.17 -1.15 -0.28
C GLY A 38 7.21 -0.56 -1.31
N ASP A 39 6.03 -0.15 -0.88
CA ASP A 39 5.06 0.52 -1.74
C ASP A 39 5.50 1.93 -2.22
N GLY A 40 6.62 2.44 -1.70
CA GLY A 40 7.18 3.74 -2.05
C GLY A 40 6.29 4.92 -1.64
N GLY A 41 5.40 4.73 -0.64
CA GLY A 41 4.43 5.75 -0.23
C GLY A 41 3.26 5.91 -1.21
N LYS A 42 3.08 4.98 -2.17
CA LYS A 42 2.00 5.04 -3.18
C LYS A 42 0.60 5.22 -2.57
N TYR A 43 0.37 4.65 -1.38
CA TYR A 43 -0.91 4.68 -0.68
C TYR A 43 -0.96 5.75 0.43
N THR A 44 -0.10 6.77 0.33
CA THR A 44 -0.07 7.91 1.23
C THR A 44 -0.58 9.17 0.54
N VAL A 45 -1.03 10.10 1.36
CA VAL A 45 -1.55 11.41 0.96
C VAL A 45 -0.68 12.46 1.63
N ASN A 46 -0.18 13.42 0.86
CA ASN A 46 0.46 14.60 1.43
C ASN A 46 -0.62 15.49 2.05
N LEU A 47 -0.49 16.00 3.26
CA LEU A 47 -1.47 16.96 3.83
C LEU A 47 -0.85 18.34 4.09
N ASN A 48 0.36 18.59 3.56
CA ASN A 48 0.94 19.91 3.61
C ASN A 48 0.16 20.84 2.65
N GLU A 49 -0.40 21.92 3.18
CA GLU A 49 -1.17 22.93 2.45
C GLU A 49 -0.42 23.49 1.22
N LYS A 50 0.92 23.45 1.21
CA LYS A 50 1.74 23.95 0.10
C LYS A 50 1.99 22.93 -1.01
N ALA A 51 1.64 21.67 -0.81
CA ALA A 51 1.93 20.58 -1.74
C ALA A 51 0.82 20.34 -2.78
N TRP A 52 -0.36 20.93 -2.59
CA TRP A 52 -1.51 20.70 -3.45
C TRP A 52 -1.75 21.89 -4.37
N GLU A 53 -1.56 21.64 -5.67
CA GLU A 53 -2.16 22.47 -6.73
C GLU A 53 -3.67 22.21 -6.90
N LYS A 54 -4.23 21.28 -6.11
CA LYS A 54 -5.62 20.82 -6.21
C LYS A 54 -6.48 21.39 -5.08
N THR A 55 -7.78 21.51 -5.36
CA THR A 55 -8.77 22.00 -4.39
C THR A 55 -9.03 20.98 -3.28
N ASP A 56 -9.64 21.44 -2.18
CA ASP A 56 -10.05 20.60 -1.04
C ASP A 56 -10.97 19.44 -1.47
N GLU A 57 -11.82 19.64 -2.49
CA GLU A 57 -12.69 18.58 -3.02
C GLU A 57 -11.87 17.45 -3.65
N ALA A 58 -10.86 17.78 -4.45
CA ALA A 58 -10.01 16.78 -5.08
C ALA A 58 -9.16 16.01 -4.06
N LEU A 59 -8.74 16.67 -2.97
CA LEU A 59 -8.11 16.02 -1.84
C LEU A 59 -9.08 15.07 -1.13
N GLY A 60 -10.32 15.51 -0.89
CA GLY A 60 -11.39 14.70 -0.31
C GLY A 60 -11.68 13.43 -1.12
N ASP A 61 -11.82 13.55 -2.44
CA ASP A 61 -12.02 12.42 -3.35
C ASP A 61 -10.87 11.42 -3.28
N TYR A 62 -9.63 11.93 -3.24
CA TYR A 62 -8.44 11.08 -3.15
C TYR A 62 -8.39 10.32 -1.82
N LEU A 63 -8.68 10.97 -0.70
CA LEU A 63 -8.77 10.34 0.62
C LEU A 63 -9.83 9.23 0.64
N VAL A 64 -11.01 9.47 0.06
CA VAL A 64 -12.07 8.47 -0.06
C VAL A 64 -11.61 7.26 -0.90
N GLN A 65 -10.87 7.50 -1.99
CA GLN A 65 -10.33 6.41 -2.82
C GLN A 65 -9.30 5.56 -2.05
N GLN A 66 -8.41 6.17 -1.26
CA GLN A 66 -7.46 5.44 -0.43
C GLN A 66 -8.18 4.58 0.63
N MET A 67 -9.23 5.11 1.25
CA MET A 67 -10.03 4.35 2.22
C MET A 67 -10.80 3.19 1.58
N LYS A 68 -11.35 3.38 0.37
CA LYS A 68 -11.98 2.29 -0.40
C LYS A 68 -10.97 1.21 -0.79
N PHE A 69 -9.75 1.60 -1.16
CA PHE A 69 -8.67 0.65 -1.45
C PHE A 69 -8.30 -0.16 -0.20
N LEU A 70 -8.12 0.52 0.95
CA LEU A 70 -7.84 -0.14 2.22
C LEU A 70 -8.94 -1.14 2.62
N ASP A 71 -10.21 -0.74 2.55
CA ASP A 71 -11.36 -1.62 2.84
C ASP A 71 -11.36 -2.87 1.94
N ARG A 72 -11.08 -2.70 0.65
CA ARG A 72 -10.98 -3.80 -0.30
C ARG A 72 -9.88 -4.79 0.08
N ILE A 73 -8.65 -4.32 0.31
CA ILE A 73 -7.53 -5.25 0.62
C ILE A 73 -7.74 -5.97 1.96
N LEU A 74 -8.37 -5.32 2.94
CA LEU A 74 -8.73 -5.95 4.21
C LEU A 74 -9.77 -7.05 4.00
N LYS A 75 -10.80 -6.79 3.18
CA LYS A 75 -11.81 -7.80 2.80
C LYS A 75 -11.19 -8.98 2.07
N ASP A 76 -10.37 -8.71 1.05
CA ASP A 76 -9.68 -9.74 0.25
C ASP A 76 -8.79 -10.62 1.16
N ALA A 77 -8.10 -10.00 2.14
CA ALA A 77 -7.27 -10.69 3.13
C ALA A 77 -8.03 -11.35 4.30
N LYS A 78 -9.36 -11.16 4.37
CA LYS A 78 -10.21 -11.54 5.52
C LYS A 78 -9.68 -10.98 6.84
N CYS A 79 -9.24 -9.73 6.82
CA CYS A 79 -8.72 -8.99 7.97
C CYS A 79 -9.67 -7.88 8.40
N ARG A 80 -9.54 -7.43 9.64
CA ARG A 80 -10.25 -6.28 10.20
C ARG A 80 -9.35 -5.08 10.45
N THR A 81 -8.05 -5.29 10.64
CA THR A 81 -7.08 -4.21 10.88
C THR A 81 -5.88 -4.31 9.95
N VAL A 82 -5.21 -3.18 9.72
CA VAL A 82 -3.98 -3.09 8.90
C VAL A 82 -2.88 -4.00 9.45
N SER A 83 -2.70 -4.06 10.77
CA SER A 83 -1.71 -4.93 11.41
C SER A 83 -1.90 -6.43 11.09
N GLN A 84 -3.13 -6.86 10.82
CA GLN A 84 -3.43 -8.24 10.44
C GLN A 84 -3.06 -8.57 8.98
N LEU A 85 -2.70 -7.58 8.16
CA LEU A 85 -2.19 -7.80 6.80
C LEU A 85 -0.79 -8.41 6.83
N LYS A 86 -0.02 -8.19 7.89
CA LYS A 86 1.31 -8.78 8.03
C LYS A 86 1.25 -10.31 7.94
N GLY A 87 2.08 -10.87 7.08
CA GLY A 87 2.16 -12.29 6.79
C GLY A 87 1.17 -12.79 5.72
N LYS A 88 0.27 -11.93 5.21
CA LYS A 88 -0.68 -12.35 4.17
C LYS A 88 0.04 -12.63 2.85
N PRO A 89 -0.32 -13.72 2.16
CA PRO A 89 0.28 -14.08 0.88
C PRO A 89 -0.19 -13.13 -0.22
N VAL A 90 0.73 -12.75 -1.10
CA VAL A 90 0.48 -11.78 -2.17
C VAL A 90 1.18 -12.18 -3.47
N GLU A 91 0.66 -11.69 -4.58
CA GLU A 91 1.43 -11.55 -5.82
C GLU A 91 1.75 -10.07 -6.02
N VAL A 92 3.03 -9.74 -6.07
CA VAL A 92 3.55 -8.37 -6.21
C VAL A 92 4.01 -8.15 -7.64
N THR A 93 3.58 -7.06 -8.26
CA THR A 93 4.07 -6.62 -9.56
C THR A 93 5.14 -5.56 -9.37
N VAL A 94 6.31 -5.79 -9.95
CA VAL A 94 7.47 -4.89 -9.93
C VAL A 94 7.75 -4.44 -11.37
N GLU A 95 7.87 -3.13 -11.58
CA GLU A 95 8.17 -2.55 -12.88
C GLU A 95 9.46 -1.73 -12.77
N ASN A 96 10.48 -2.08 -13.55
CA ASN A 96 11.79 -1.41 -13.53
C ASN A 96 12.40 -1.32 -12.11
N ARG A 97 12.33 -2.43 -11.35
CA ARG A 97 12.79 -2.55 -9.94
C ARG A 97 11.99 -1.73 -8.92
N MET A 98 10.92 -1.07 -9.32
CA MET A 98 10.04 -0.33 -8.42
C MET A 98 8.72 -1.06 -8.23
N PHE A 99 8.13 -0.89 -7.05
CA PHE A 99 6.79 -1.40 -6.79
C PHE A 99 5.79 -0.80 -7.77
N LYS A 100 4.96 -1.65 -8.39
CA LYS A 100 3.89 -1.23 -9.28
C LYS A 100 2.53 -1.47 -8.67
N ASP A 101 2.26 -2.69 -8.23
CA ASP A 101 0.98 -3.08 -7.64
C ASP A 101 1.08 -4.42 -6.89
N PHE A 102 0.04 -4.82 -6.19
CA PHE A 102 -0.08 -6.18 -5.63
C PHE A 102 -1.53 -6.66 -5.60
N ARG A 103 -1.71 -7.96 -5.42
CA ARG A 103 -2.99 -8.56 -5.05
C ARG A 103 -2.82 -9.53 -3.89
N ILE A 104 -3.83 -9.59 -3.03
CA ILE A 104 -3.94 -10.64 -2.01
C ILE A 104 -4.22 -11.98 -2.70
N LEU A 105 -3.52 -13.03 -2.29
CA LEU A 105 -3.83 -14.39 -2.71
C LEU A 105 -4.92 -14.97 -1.79
N THR A 106 -6.11 -15.20 -2.33
CA THR A 106 -7.30 -15.62 -1.59
C THR A 106 -7.41 -17.14 -1.40
N GLU A 107 -6.61 -17.91 -2.13
CA GLU A 107 -6.54 -19.36 -2.08
C GLU A 107 -5.25 -19.77 -1.36
N VAL A 108 -5.39 -20.68 -0.39
CA VAL A 108 -4.23 -21.27 0.32
C VAL A 108 -3.64 -22.31 -0.62
N LEU A 109 -2.37 -22.17 -1.01
CA LEU A 109 -1.61 -23.26 -1.62
C LEU A 109 -1.49 -24.44 -0.64
#